data_AF-A0A656K2N3-F1
#
_entry.id   AF-A0A656K2N3-F1
#
_cell.length_a   1.000
_cell.length_b   1.000
_cell.length_c   1.000
_cell.angle_alpha   90.00
_cell.angle_beta   90.00
_cell.angle_gamma   90.00
#
_symmetry.space_group_name_H-M   'P 1'
#
loop_
_entity.id
_entity.type
_entity.pdbx_description
1 polymer ?
#
loop_
_entity_poly.entity_id
_entity_poly.type
_entity_poly.pdbx_seq_one_letter_code
_entity_poly.pdbx_strand_id
1 'polypeptide(L)'
;SPSRLLPQTFRGTTLTSKEIDGLTLNAGYIDRVNKRDSTNYQPISIASPNRRFNGAATSSHMTYAGGDYQVSKVLSVRVYHAEVADLYTQNTLAMLHKLEVGEGVMTTDLRSFFSRDTGSAKAGEVDNQNLSALLGYKCGGHSVSLGYMQASGATATPYVSGTELMGLSEMTMSSDFLNARERTWQAIYDYDFTAVGRSRLRYIRGDNIELAAFNADDRKEREFQMELGYVVQSGPLKNVGLLARKSIYRNDFPAGAAFRDENQTRFIVQYSVPIW
;
A
#
# COMPACT_ATOMS: atom_id res chain seq x y z
N SER A 1 2.18 8.82 3.33
CA SER A 1 3.04 7.71 3.77
C SER A 1 3.42 7.88 5.23
N PRO A 2 3.19 6.87 6.10
CA PRO A 2 3.65 6.84 7.49
C PRO A 2 4.96 6.05 7.68
N SER A 3 5.66 5.66 6.60
CA SER A 3 6.73 4.65 6.67
C SER A 3 8.11 5.19 7.09
N ARG A 4 8.20 6.48 7.44
CA ARG A 4 9.42 7.20 7.88
C ARG A 4 9.07 8.12 9.06
N LEU A 5 10.06 8.89 9.52
CA LEU A 5 9.97 9.71 10.74
C LEU A 5 8.81 10.71 10.72
N LEU A 6 8.64 11.44 9.62
CA LEU A 6 7.59 12.45 9.48
C LEU A 6 6.54 11.98 8.46
N PRO A 7 5.28 12.39 8.61
CA PRO A 7 4.25 12.07 7.63
C PRO A 7 4.46 12.89 6.34
N GLN A 8 4.18 12.27 5.20
CA GLN A 8 3.93 13.02 3.96
C GLN A 8 2.56 13.70 4.03
N THR A 9 2.49 14.97 3.64
CA THR A 9 1.25 15.75 3.59
C THR A 9 0.95 16.28 2.19
N PHE A 10 -0.29 16.68 1.98
CA PHE A 10 -0.80 17.19 0.71
C PHE A 10 -1.49 18.53 0.94
N ARG A 11 -1.39 19.44 -0.05
CA ARG A 11 -2.12 20.71 -0.06
C ARG A 11 -3.30 20.59 -1.01
N GLY A 12 -4.47 21.00 -0.55
CA GLY A 12 -5.69 20.91 -1.32
C GLY A 12 -6.93 21.05 -0.46
N THR A 13 -8.06 20.67 -1.05
CA THR A 13 -9.37 20.67 -0.41
C THR A 13 -9.99 19.30 -0.55
N THR A 14 -10.64 18.83 0.51
CA THR A 14 -11.44 17.62 0.53
C THR A 14 -12.86 17.95 1.00
N LEU A 15 -13.84 17.31 0.39
CA LEU A 15 -15.23 17.34 0.79
C LEU A 15 -15.68 15.93 1.13
N THR A 16 -16.29 15.76 2.29
CA THR A 16 -16.84 14.49 2.75
C THR A 16 -18.32 14.68 3.08
N SER A 17 -19.17 13.77 2.62
CA SER A 17 -20.59 13.72 2.95
C SER A 17 -20.96 12.36 3.53
N LYS A 18 -21.83 12.38 4.56
CA LYS A 18 -22.37 11.20 5.24
C LYS A 18 -23.91 11.29 5.39
N GLU A 19 -24.56 12.01 4.47
CA GLU A 19 -26.01 12.25 4.52
C GLU A 19 -26.85 10.99 4.23
N ILE A 20 -26.27 9.98 3.58
CA ILE A 20 -26.92 8.71 3.28
C ILE A 20 -26.38 7.66 4.23
N ASP A 21 -27.28 6.95 4.92
CA ASP A 21 -26.88 5.94 5.91
C ASP A 21 -26.00 4.84 5.29
N GLY A 22 -24.93 4.49 6.02
CA GLY A 22 -23.91 3.55 5.57
C GLY A 22 -22.99 4.05 4.44
N LEU A 23 -23.26 5.19 3.79
CA LEU A 23 -22.49 5.71 2.66
C LEU A 23 -21.69 6.95 3.05
N THR A 24 -20.36 6.88 2.89
CA THR A 24 -19.49 8.05 2.95
C THR A 24 -19.02 8.40 1.54
N LEU A 25 -19.39 9.58 1.06
CA LEU A 25 -18.90 10.13 -0.20
C LEU A 25 -17.71 11.04 0.06
N ASN A 26 -16.68 10.95 -0.77
CA ASN A 26 -15.48 11.76 -0.69
C ASN A 26 -15.12 12.31 -2.08
N ALA A 27 -14.78 13.59 -2.14
CA ALA A 27 -14.18 14.20 -3.32
C ALA A 27 -13.08 15.16 -2.90
N GLY A 28 -12.06 15.33 -3.74
CA GLY A 28 -10.97 16.24 -3.42
C GLY A 28 -10.21 16.74 -4.63
N TYR A 29 -9.52 17.85 -4.41
CA TYR A 29 -8.58 18.49 -5.33
C TYR A 29 -7.30 18.77 -4.56
N ILE A 30 -6.18 18.23 -5.04
CA ILE A 30 -4.87 18.32 -4.40
C ILE A 30 -3.88 18.88 -5.41
N ASP A 31 -3.15 19.94 -5.08
CA ASP A 31 -2.24 20.60 -6.03
C ASP A 31 -0.76 20.37 -5.69
N ARG A 32 -0.41 20.12 -4.43
CA ARG A 32 0.98 19.93 -4.00
C ARG A 32 1.13 18.81 -3.00
N VAL A 33 2.35 18.30 -2.93
CA VAL A 33 2.81 17.32 -1.94
C VAL A 33 4.01 17.87 -1.18
N ASN A 34 4.03 17.71 0.15
CA ASN A 34 5.24 17.86 0.95
C ASN A 34 5.67 16.44 1.38
N LYS A 35 6.78 15.98 0.81
CA LYS A 35 7.29 14.62 1.04
C LYS A 35 7.78 14.46 2.48
N ARG A 36 7.73 13.23 2.98
CA ARG A 36 8.14 12.84 4.35
C ARG A 36 9.58 13.22 4.75
N ASP A 37 10.41 13.54 3.78
CA ASP A 37 11.83 13.92 3.88
C ASP A 37 12.09 15.33 3.32
N SER A 38 11.05 16.16 3.21
CA SER A 38 11.13 17.52 2.70
C SER A 38 10.51 18.54 3.64
N THR A 39 10.85 19.81 3.41
CA THR A 39 10.31 20.97 4.15
C THR A 39 9.46 21.88 3.26
N ASN A 40 9.29 21.56 1.97
CA ASN A 40 8.56 22.41 1.03
C ASN A 40 7.50 21.64 0.22
N TYR A 41 6.52 22.39 -0.28
CA TYR A 41 5.48 21.89 -1.17
C TYR A 41 5.97 21.84 -2.61
N GLN A 42 5.87 20.67 -3.23
CA GLN A 42 6.32 20.38 -4.59
C GLN A 42 5.15 19.94 -5.46
N PRO A 43 5.24 20.09 -6.79
CA PRO A 43 4.28 19.47 -7.72
C PRO A 43 4.16 17.96 -7.47
N ILE A 44 2.97 17.42 -7.72
CA ILE A 44 2.73 15.98 -7.66
C ILE A 44 3.49 15.31 -8.81
N SER A 45 4.05 14.13 -8.58
CA SER A 45 4.71 13.33 -9.62
C SER A 45 4.34 11.86 -9.48
N ILE A 46 4.61 11.09 -10.52
CA ILE A 46 4.45 9.63 -10.53
C ILE A 46 5.68 8.95 -9.91
N ALA A 47 5.48 7.87 -9.17
CA ALA A 47 6.58 7.03 -8.69
C ALA A 47 7.19 6.24 -9.86
N SER A 48 8.52 6.21 -9.98
CA SER A 48 9.21 5.45 -11.03
C SER A 48 10.40 4.62 -10.51
N PRO A 49 10.19 3.74 -9.51
CA PRO A 49 11.19 2.70 -9.24
C PRO A 49 11.37 1.83 -10.50
N ASN A 50 12.56 1.27 -10.68
CA ASN A 50 12.93 0.48 -11.87
C ASN A 50 12.67 1.18 -13.22
N ARG A 51 12.63 2.53 -13.23
CA ARG A 51 12.35 3.33 -14.45
C ARG A 51 11.06 2.92 -15.16
N ARG A 52 10.05 2.49 -14.38
CA ARG A 52 8.74 2.06 -14.90
C ARG A 52 8.02 3.15 -15.70
N PHE A 53 8.26 4.41 -15.37
CA PHE A 53 7.64 5.60 -16.00
C PHE A 53 8.67 6.73 -16.15
N ASN A 54 8.30 7.83 -16.83
CA ASN A 54 9.08 9.07 -16.81
C ASN A 54 9.05 9.72 -15.41
N GLY A 55 10.09 9.46 -14.60
CA GLY A 55 10.18 9.97 -13.23
C GLY A 55 10.37 11.49 -13.09
N ALA A 56 10.66 12.20 -14.19
CA ALA A 56 10.72 13.67 -14.21
C ALA A 56 9.34 14.31 -14.44
N ALA A 57 8.33 13.52 -14.82
CA ALA A 57 6.99 14.02 -15.09
C ALA A 57 6.32 14.53 -13.82
N THR A 58 5.80 15.74 -13.89
CA THR A 58 5.02 16.38 -12.82
C THR A 58 3.62 16.71 -13.31
N SER A 59 2.70 16.79 -12.36
CA SER A 59 1.31 17.14 -12.57
C SER A 59 0.98 18.47 -11.90
N SER A 60 0.02 19.19 -12.47
CA SER A 60 -0.50 20.42 -11.88
C SER A 60 -1.39 20.13 -10.67
N HIS A 61 -2.11 19.01 -10.68
CA HIS A 61 -3.06 18.62 -9.64
C HIS A 61 -3.47 17.13 -9.72
N MET A 62 -4.10 16.66 -8.65
CA MET A 62 -4.83 15.39 -8.59
C MET A 62 -6.25 15.66 -8.12
N THR A 63 -7.23 15.12 -8.81
CA THR A 63 -8.62 15.05 -8.35
C THR A 63 -9.00 13.63 -8.00
N TYR A 64 -9.93 13.47 -7.08
CA TYR A 64 -10.56 12.19 -6.84
C TYR A 64 -12.02 12.37 -6.41
N ALA A 65 -12.83 11.36 -6.70
CA ALA A 65 -14.19 11.23 -6.21
C ALA A 65 -14.53 9.75 -6.01
N GLY A 66 -15.31 9.45 -4.99
CA GLY A 66 -15.71 8.07 -4.71
C GLY A 66 -16.49 7.95 -3.42
N GLY A 67 -16.67 6.72 -2.98
CA GLY A 67 -17.32 6.44 -1.72
C GLY A 67 -17.01 5.08 -1.13
N ASP A 68 -17.25 5.02 0.17
CA ASP A 68 -17.24 3.82 1.00
C ASP A 68 -18.67 3.52 1.41
N TYR A 69 -19.16 2.31 1.12
CA TYR A 69 -20.50 1.88 1.48
C TYR A 69 -20.48 0.64 2.38
N GLN A 70 -21.07 0.78 3.56
CA GLN A 70 -21.33 -0.32 4.48
C GLN A 70 -22.63 -1.02 4.07
N VAL A 71 -22.52 -2.02 3.18
CA VAL A 71 -23.67 -2.75 2.63
C VAL A 71 -24.44 -3.52 3.71
N SER A 72 -23.72 -4.08 4.69
CA SER A 72 -24.28 -4.77 5.85
C SER A 72 -23.28 -4.76 7.01
N LYS A 73 -23.59 -5.37 8.16
CA LYS A 73 -22.63 -5.49 9.28
C LYS A 73 -21.33 -6.23 8.92
N VAL A 74 -21.36 -7.08 7.89
CA VAL A 74 -20.25 -7.97 7.51
C VAL A 74 -19.60 -7.60 6.19
N LEU A 75 -20.20 -6.72 5.39
CA LEU A 75 -19.75 -6.39 4.03
C LEU A 75 -19.63 -4.88 3.84
N SER A 76 -18.44 -4.43 3.42
CA SER A 76 -18.22 -3.08 2.92
C SER A 76 -17.63 -3.10 1.51
N VAL A 77 -17.95 -2.07 0.74
CA VAL A 77 -17.44 -1.87 -0.61
C VAL A 77 -16.91 -0.44 -0.75
N ARG A 78 -15.91 -0.27 -1.62
CA ARG A 78 -15.26 1.00 -1.90
C ARG A 78 -15.11 1.17 -3.41
N VAL A 79 -15.48 2.34 -3.91
CA VAL A 79 -15.32 2.71 -5.32
C VAL A 79 -14.77 4.12 -5.42
N TYR A 80 -13.66 4.29 -6.12
CA TYR A 80 -13.04 5.60 -6.33
C TYR A 80 -12.55 5.75 -7.76
N HIS A 81 -12.63 6.97 -8.27
CA HIS A 81 -11.93 7.43 -9.45
C HIS A 81 -10.96 8.54 -9.04
N ALA A 82 -9.72 8.46 -9.50
CA ALA A 82 -8.73 9.50 -9.33
C ALA A 82 -8.09 9.84 -10.68
N GLU A 83 -7.82 11.13 -10.89
CA GLU A 83 -7.02 11.64 -12.00
C GLU A 83 -5.81 12.39 -11.44
N VAL A 84 -4.61 12.00 -11.86
CA VAL A 84 -3.41 12.81 -11.71
C VAL A 84 -3.16 13.46 -13.07
N ALA A 85 -3.51 14.73 -13.19
CA ALA A 85 -3.63 15.41 -14.48
C ALA A 85 -2.36 15.25 -15.34
N ASP A 86 -2.54 14.98 -16.63
CA ASP A 86 -1.48 14.68 -17.60
C ASP A 86 -0.61 13.45 -17.32
N LEU A 87 -0.85 12.69 -16.24
CA LEU A 87 -0.06 11.50 -15.90
C LEU A 87 -0.88 10.23 -16.08
N TYR A 88 -1.92 10.03 -15.26
CA TYR A 88 -2.75 8.84 -15.31
C TYR A 88 -4.10 9.04 -14.61
N THR A 89 -5.08 8.22 -14.98
CA THR A 89 -6.27 7.98 -14.15
C THR A 89 -6.19 6.62 -13.49
N GLN A 90 -6.82 6.46 -12.33
CA GLN A 90 -6.90 5.19 -11.62
C GLN A 90 -8.29 5.01 -11.01
N ASN A 91 -8.95 3.92 -11.39
CA ASN A 91 -10.16 3.47 -10.72
C ASN A 91 -9.79 2.45 -9.66
N THR A 92 -10.33 2.59 -8.46
CA THR A 92 -10.18 1.63 -7.36
C THR A 92 -11.52 0.99 -7.07
N LEU A 93 -11.54 -0.34 -7.01
CA LEU A 93 -12.64 -1.13 -6.46
C LEU A 93 -12.09 -1.94 -5.30
N ALA A 94 -12.77 -1.92 -4.15
CA ALA A 94 -12.42 -2.82 -3.05
C ALA A 94 -13.68 -3.35 -2.36
N MET A 95 -13.54 -4.55 -1.79
CA MET A 95 -14.57 -5.21 -1.01
C MET A 95 -13.92 -5.86 0.20
N LEU A 96 -14.54 -5.69 1.37
CA LEU A 96 -14.14 -6.35 2.59
C LEU A 96 -15.34 -7.09 3.18
N HIS A 97 -15.20 -8.40 3.34
CA HIS A 97 -16.20 -9.27 3.94
C HIS A 97 -15.63 -9.96 5.18
N LYS A 98 -16.36 -9.94 6.29
CA LYS A 98 -15.99 -10.59 7.56
C LYS A 98 -17.11 -11.49 8.04
N LEU A 99 -16.91 -12.79 7.96
CA LEU A 99 -17.90 -13.80 8.34
C LEU A 99 -17.45 -14.52 9.62
N GLU A 100 -18.33 -14.59 10.61
CA GLU A 100 -18.13 -15.44 11.79
C GLU A 100 -18.25 -16.91 11.37
N VAL A 101 -17.22 -17.71 11.67
CA VAL A 101 -17.16 -19.15 11.36
C VAL A 101 -16.56 -19.89 12.55
N GLY A 102 -17.41 -20.61 13.30
CA GLY A 102 -17.04 -21.25 14.55
C GLY A 102 -16.63 -20.21 15.60
N GLU A 103 -15.48 -20.41 16.22
CA GLU A 103 -14.91 -19.49 17.22
C GLU A 103 -14.11 -18.33 16.61
N GLY A 104 -14.08 -18.22 15.28
CA GLY A 104 -13.23 -17.28 14.56
C GLY A 104 -13.97 -16.43 13.54
N VAL A 105 -13.20 -15.58 12.85
CA VAL A 105 -13.68 -14.71 11.79
C VAL A 105 -12.88 -14.97 10.52
N MET A 106 -13.57 -15.38 9.47
CA MET A 106 -13.03 -15.43 8.12
C MET A 106 -13.13 -14.06 7.46
N THR A 107 -12.01 -13.56 6.92
CA THR A 107 -11.94 -12.29 6.19
C THR A 107 -11.68 -12.56 4.71
N THR A 108 -12.40 -11.88 3.84
CA THR A 108 -12.11 -11.77 2.40
C THR A 108 -11.89 -10.30 2.07
N ASP A 109 -10.70 -9.95 1.59
CA ASP A 109 -10.32 -8.60 1.18
C ASP A 109 -9.95 -8.64 -0.31
N LEU A 110 -10.77 -8.01 -1.14
CA LEU A 110 -10.54 -7.88 -2.58
C LEU A 110 -10.19 -6.42 -2.88
N ARG A 111 -9.12 -6.18 -3.62
CA ARG A 111 -8.73 -4.83 -4.07
C ARG A 111 -8.28 -4.87 -5.51
N SER A 112 -8.78 -3.93 -6.30
CA SER A 112 -8.54 -3.84 -7.73
C SER A 112 -8.25 -2.40 -8.13
N PHE A 113 -7.21 -2.21 -8.93
CA PHE A 113 -6.81 -0.92 -9.48
C PHE A 113 -6.75 -1.01 -11.01
N PHE A 114 -7.36 -0.06 -11.70
CA PHE A 114 -7.39 0.02 -13.15
C PHE A 114 -6.85 1.38 -13.59
N SER A 115 -5.70 1.37 -14.26
CA SER A 115 -4.94 2.56 -14.58
C SER A 115 -4.71 2.71 -16.07
N ARG A 116 -4.87 3.94 -16.56
CA ARG A 116 -4.58 4.34 -17.93
C ARG A 116 -3.93 5.72 -17.95
N ASP A 117 -3.16 6.05 -18.99
CA ASP A 117 -2.65 7.41 -19.16
C ASP A 117 -3.80 8.38 -19.48
N THR A 118 -3.54 9.68 -19.32
CA THR A 118 -4.54 10.74 -19.56
C THR A 118 -3.87 12.04 -19.98
N GLY A 119 -4.63 12.92 -20.62
CA GLY A 119 -4.17 14.23 -21.07
C GLY A 119 -2.97 14.12 -22.01
N SER A 120 -1.89 14.84 -21.68
CA SER A 120 -0.64 14.79 -22.46
C SER A 120 0.28 13.59 -22.16
N ALA A 121 -0.13 12.65 -21.29
CA ALA A 121 0.60 11.42 -20.97
C ALA A 121 2.11 11.65 -20.65
N LYS A 122 2.43 12.67 -19.84
CA LYS A 122 3.81 13.07 -19.54
C LYS A 122 4.63 11.96 -18.86
N ALA A 123 3.96 11.02 -18.19
CA ALA A 123 4.56 9.84 -17.57
C ALA A 123 5.02 8.77 -18.58
N GLY A 124 4.60 8.88 -19.85
CA GLY A 124 4.63 7.80 -20.83
C GLY A 124 3.31 7.03 -20.81
N GLU A 125 3.29 5.89 -21.51
CA GLU A 125 2.17 4.96 -21.49
C GLU A 125 1.88 4.49 -20.06
N VAL A 126 0.60 4.38 -19.73
CA VAL A 126 0.13 3.70 -18.53
C VAL A 126 -1.00 2.79 -18.99
N ASP A 127 -0.82 1.48 -18.83
CA ASP A 127 -1.83 0.45 -19.10
C ASP A 127 -1.64 -0.64 -18.05
N ASN A 128 -2.44 -0.58 -16.99
CA ASN A 128 -2.31 -1.52 -15.88
C ASN A 128 -3.66 -1.89 -15.26
N GLN A 129 -3.80 -3.18 -14.98
CA GLN A 129 -4.83 -3.72 -14.10
C GLN A 129 -4.14 -4.50 -13.00
N ASN A 130 -4.37 -4.14 -11.74
CA ASN A 130 -3.83 -4.83 -10.58
C ASN A 130 -5.00 -5.38 -9.77
N LEU A 131 -5.15 -6.70 -9.78
CA LEU A 131 -6.23 -7.39 -9.09
C LEU A 131 -5.65 -8.20 -7.94
N SER A 132 -6.27 -8.10 -6.77
CA SER A 132 -5.78 -8.79 -5.58
C SER A 132 -6.89 -9.33 -4.70
N ALA A 133 -6.61 -10.47 -4.09
CA ALA A 133 -7.47 -11.14 -3.13
C ALA A 133 -6.65 -11.63 -1.94
N LEU A 134 -7.15 -11.41 -0.73
CA LEU A 134 -6.59 -11.93 0.50
C LEU A 134 -7.69 -12.62 1.32
N LEU A 135 -7.44 -13.87 1.69
CA LEU A 135 -8.27 -14.65 2.58
C LEU A 135 -7.55 -14.82 3.90
N GLY A 136 -8.24 -14.52 5.00
CA GLY A 136 -7.70 -14.65 6.35
C GLY A 136 -8.66 -15.38 7.27
N TYR A 137 -8.12 -16.04 8.29
CA TYR A 137 -8.90 -16.58 9.40
C TYR A 137 -8.24 -16.20 10.71
N LYS A 138 -9.02 -15.55 11.59
CA LYS A 138 -8.61 -15.18 12.95
C LYS A 138 -9.37 -16.01 13.96
N CYS A 139 -8.66 -16.66 14.89
CA CYS A 139 -9.25 -17.40 16.01
C CYS A 139 -8.38 -17.19 17.26
N GLY A 140 -8.98 -16.68 18.34
CA GLY A 140 -8.24 -16.23 19.52
C GLY A 140 -7.16 -15.19 19.17
N GLY A 141 -5.94 -15.41 19.66
CA GLY A 141 -4.78 -14.57 19.35
C GLY A 141 -4.17 -14.81 17.96
N HIS A 142 -4.55 -15.88 17.25
CA HIS A 142 -3.93 -16.27 15.99
C HIS A 142 -4.67 -15.69 14.79
N SER A 143 -3.93 -15.25 13.77
CA SER A 143 -4.48 -14.97 12.45
C SER A 143 -3.56 -15.50 11.37
N VAL A 144 -4.11 -16.24 10.41
CA VAL A 144 -3.39 -16.72 9.21
C VAL A 144 -4.07 -16.11 7.99
N SER A 145 -3.28 -15.58 7.06
CA SER A 145 -3.79 -15.05 5.79
C SER A 145 -2.96 -15.52 4.61
N LEU A 146 -3.64 -15.79 3.50
CA LEU A 146 -3.05 -16.08 2.20
C LEU A 146 -3.59 -15.07 1.20
N GLY A 147 -2.70 -14.53 0.37
CA GLY A 147 -3.09 -13.54 -0.62
C GLY A 147 -2.43 -13.79 -1.97
N TYR A 148 -3.11 -13.36 -3.02
CA TYR A 148 -2.61 -13.36 -4.40
C TYR A 148 -2.97 -12.04 -5.08
N MET A 149 -2.02 -11.47 -5.81
CA MET A 149 -2.12 -10.25 -6.58
C MET A 149 -1.54 -10.48 -7.96
N GLN A 150 -2.16 -9.93 -8.99
CA GLN A 150 -1.70 -10.03 -10.37
C GLN A 150 -1.81 -8.67 -11.04
N ALA A 151 -0.68 -8.21 -11.57
CA ALA A 151 -0.61 -7.11 -12.52
C ALA A 151 -0.77 -7.64 -13.95
N SER A 152 -1.58 -6.96 -14.75
CA SER A 152 -1.80 -7.21 -16.18
C SER A 152 -1.79 -5.89 -16.94
N GLY A 153 -1.63 -5.93 -18.26
CA GLY A 153 -1.39 -4.75 -19.09
C GLY A 153 0.09 -4.57 -19.43
N ALA A 154 0.40 -3.54 -20.22
CA ALA A 154 1.76 -3.27 -20.69
C ALA A 154 2.68 -2.68 -19.61
N THR A 155 2.12 -2.02 -18.58
CA THR A 155 2.92 -1.24 -17.62
C THR A 155 2.78 -1.73 -16.18
N ALA A 156 3.67 -1.23 -15.32
CA ALA A 156 3.58 -1.39 -13.87
C ALA A 156 2.36 -0.68 -13.27
N THR A 157 2.03 -0.93 -12.00
CA THR A 157 0.95 -0.21 -11.32
C THR A 157 1.41 1.21 -10.92
N PRO A 158 0.79 2.29 -11.42
CA PRO A 158 1.19 3.64 -11.09
C PRO A 158 0.67 4.06 -9.70
N TYR A 159 1.44 4.92 -9.03
CA TYR A 159 1.04 5.59 -7.80
C TYR A 159 1.80 6.92 -7.66
N VAL A 160 1.31 7.81 -6.80
CA VAL A 160 1.93 9.10 -6.52
C VAL A 160 3.29 8.92 -5.85
N SER A 161 4.31 9.66 -6.31
CA SER A 161 5.65 9.60 -5.72
C SER A 161 5.63 9.92 -4.22
N GLY A 162 6.41 9.15 -3.46
CA GLY A 162 6.53 9.31 -2.00
C GLY A 162 5.43 8.64 -1.19
N THR A 163 4.36 8.14 -1.84
CA THR A 163 3.38 7.26 -1.22
C THR A 163 3.73 5.79 -1.42
N GLU A 164 2.91 4.92 -0.84
CA GLU A 164 2.85 3.50 -1.13
C GLU A 164 1.41 3.19 -1.57
N LEU A 165 1.22 2.32 -2.56
CA LEU A 165 -0.10 1.88 -2.95
C LEU A 165 -0.73 1.08 -1.81
N MET A 166 -1.99 1.35 -1.48
CA MET A 166 -2.76 0.60 -0.47
C MET A 166 -3.33 -0.70 -1.07
N GLY A 167 -2.47 -1.46 -1.75
CA GLY A 167 -2.77 -2.77 -2.33
C GLY A 167 -2.36 -3.92 -1.41
N LEU A 168 -2.35 -5.13 -1.95
CA LEU A 168 -2.03 -6.36 -1.21
C LEU A 168 -0.58 -6.40 -0.70
N SER A 169 0.34 -5.76 -1.40
CA SER A 169 1.76 -5.61 -1.02
C SER A 169 2.01 -4.48 -0.01
N GLU A 170 0.98 -3.81 0.52
CA GLU A 170 1.19 -2.73 1.48
C GLU A 170 2.08 -3.15 2.67
N MET A 171 2.85 -2.21 3.19
CA MET A 171 3.77 -2.40 4.33
C MET A 171 4.95 -3.36 4.10
N THR A 172 5.19 -3.83 2.87
CA THR A 172 6.50 -4.38 2.49
C THR A 172 7.60 -3.35 2.77
N MET A 173 8.80 -3.81 3.11
CA MET A 173 9.85 -2.93 3.63
C MET A 173 10.84 -2.53 2.55
N SER A 174 11.18 -3.45 1.65
CA SER A 174 12.27 -3.27 0.68
C SER A 174 11.77 -3.02 -0.75
N SER A 175 10.71 -3.71 -1.19
CA SER A 175 10.13 -3.54 -2.53
C SER A 175 8.62 -3.35 -2.49
N ASP A 176 8.03 -2.81 -3.55
CA ASP A 176 6.59 -2.57 -3.67
C ASP A 176 5.80 -3.72 -4.31
N PHE A 177 6.45 -4.66 -5.02
CA PHE A 177 5.81 -5.77 -5.76
C PHE A 177 4.77 -5.28 -6.78
N LEU A 178 5.04 -4.15 -7.44
CA LEU A 178 4.14 -3.50 -8.40
C LEU A 178 4.71 -3.44 -9.82
N ASN A 179 5.66 -4.33 -10.18
CA ASN A 179 6.23 -4.32 -11.53
C ASN A 179 5.20 -4.74 -12.60
N ALA A 180 5.53 -4.48 -13.87
CA ALA A 180 4.70 -4.92 -14.99
C ALA A 180 4.59 -6.45 -15.00
N ARG A 181 3.37 -6.95 -15.25
CA ARG A 181 3.01 -8.38 -15.35
C ARG A 181 3.30 -9.26 -14.12
N GLU A 182 3.68 -8.65 -13.00
CA GLU A 182 4.05 -9.35 -11.78
C GLU A 182 2.87 -10.14 -11.20
N ARG A 183 3.13 -11.40 -10.83
CA ARG A 183 2.23 -12.24 -10.06
C ARG A 183 2.82 -12.45 -8.68
N THR A 184 2.07 -12.09 -7.65
CA THR A 184 2.56 -12.02 -6.28
C THR A 184 1.66 -12.81 -5.36
N TRP A 185 2.23 -13.75 -4.61
CA TRP A 185 1.52 -14.42 -3.52
C TRP A 185 2.17 -14.10 -2.19
N GLN A 186 1.37 -14.15 -1.13
CA GLN A 186 1.86 -13.98 0.24
C GLN A 186 1.19 -14.88 1.24
N ALA A 187 1.93 -15.18 2.30
CA ALA A 187 1.43 -15.79 3.52
C ALA A 187 1.78 -14.88 4.71
N ILE A 188 0.80 -14.64 5.57
CA ILE A 188 0.95 -13.81 6.77
C ILE A 188 0.48 -14.63 7.96
N TYR A 189 1.27 -14.62 9.02
CA TYR A 189 0.86 -15.08 10.33
C TYR A 189 1.01 -13.94 11.33
N ASP A 190 -0.07 -13.62 12.03
CA ASP A 190 -0.10 -12.67 13.13
C ASP A 190 -0.43 -13.40 14.43
N TYR A 191 0.20 -12.94 15.52
CA TYR A 191 -0.20 -13.34 16.87
C TYR A 191 -0.38 -12.10 17.75
N ASP A 192 -1.56 -11.96 18.35
CA ASP A 192 -1.93 -10.94 19.31
C ASP A 192 -1.78 -11.51 20.73
N PHE A 193 -0.90 -10.92 21.53
CA PHE A 193 -0.62 -11.37 22.90
C PHE A 193 -1.64 -10.82 23.92
N THR A 194 -2.77 -10.25 23.48
CA THR A 194 -3.81 -9.61 24.29
C THR A 194 -3.26 -8.46 25.14
N ALA A 195 -3.41 -7.24 24.63
CA ALA A 195 -3.01 -5.95 25.22
C ALA A 195 -1.50 -5.67 25.37
N VAL A 196 -0.63 -6.69 25.51
CA VAL A 196 0.82 -6.45 25.72
C VAL A 196 1.62 -6.24 24.44
N GLY A 197 1.17 -6.79 23.32
CA GLY A 197 1.92 -6.70 22.07
C GLY A 197 1.38 -7.56 20.94
N ARG A 198 2.09 -7.53 19.81
CA ARG A 198 1.77 -8.30 18.62
C ARG A 198 3.04 -8.79 17.93
N SER A 199 2.94 -9.88 17.20
CA SER A 199 3.97 -10.31 16.26
C SER A 199 3.39 -10.57 14.88
N ARG A 200 4.22 -10.39 13.84
CA ARG A 200 3.88 -10.70 12.46
C ARG A 200 5.05 -11.40 11.78
N LEU A 201 4.75 -12.49 11.10
CA LEU A 201 5.60 -13.09 10.07
C LEU A 201 4.92 -12.92 8.72
N ARG A 202 5.68 -12.54 7.70
CA ARG A 202 5.18 -12.46 6.34
C ARG A 202 6.21 -12.99 5.37
N TYR A 203 5.78 -13.86 4.47
CA TYR A 203 6.53 -14.22 3.28
C TYR A 203 5.74 -13.75 2.06
N ILE A 204 6.40 -13.05 1.15
CA ILE A 204 5.82 -12.57 -0.10
C ILE A 204 6.78 -12.86 -1.24
N ARG A 205 6.25 -13.27 -2.39
CA ARG A 205 7.03 -13.63 -3.56
C ARG A 205 6.33 -13.17 -4.83
N GLY A 206 7.06 -12.45 -5.66
CA GLY A 206 6.69 -12.03 -7.01
C GLY A 206 7.44 -12.85 -8.07
N ASP A 207 6.76 -13.16 -9.16
CA ASP A 207 7.35 -13.74 -10.38
C ASP A 207 6.69 -13.16 -11.65
N ASN A 208 7.18 -13.58 -12.83
CA ASN A 208 6.72 -13.10 -14.13
C ASN A 208 6.89 -11.57 -14.29
N ILE A 209 7.95 -11.03 -13.71
CA ILE A 209 8.21 -9.59 -13.70
C ILE A 209 8.89 -9.19 -15.00
N GLU A 210 8.35 -8.16 -15.64
CA GLU A 210 8.91 -7.49 -16.81
C GLU A 210 9.48 -6.12 -16.41
N LEU A 211 10.75 -5.91 -16.73
CA LEU A 211 11.51 -4.68 -16.50
C LEU A 211 11.97 -4.11 -17.85
N ALA A 212 11.03 -3.58 -18.63
CA ALA A 212 11.26 -3.11 -20.00
C ALA A 212 12.45 -2.16 -20.14
N ALA A 213 12.63 -1.22 -19.19
CA ALA A 213 13.75 -0.27 -19.19
C ALA A 213 15.15 -0.91 -19.06
N PHE A 214 15.20 -2.20 -18.70
CA PHE A 214 16.42 -3.00 -18.58
C PHE A 214 16.45 -4.19 -19.56
N ASN A 215 15.46 -4.30 -20.46
CA ASN A 215 15.31 -5.44 -21.38
C ASN A 215 15.41 -6.80 -20.64
N ALA A 216 14.65 -6.94 -19.55
CA ALA A 216 14.71 -8.11 -18.68
C ALA A 216 13.31 -8.60 -18.29
N ASP A 217 13.04 -9.85 -18.64
CA ASP A 217 11.74 -10.53 -18.43
C ASP A 217 11.89 -11.77 -17.55
N ASP A 218 10.78 -12.33 -17.08
CA ASP A 218 10.73 -13.46 -16.14
C ASP A 218 11.61 -13.26 -14.90
N ARG A 219 11.61 -12.02 -14.37
CA ARG A 219 12.30 -11.70 -13.12
C ARG A 219 11.46 -12.10 -11.91
N LYS A 220 12.11 -12.23 -10.76
CA LYS A 220 11.54 -12.73 -9.50
C LYS A 220 12.05 -11.91 -8.33
N GLU A 221 11.19 -11.76 -7.33
CA GLU A 221 11.55 -11.14 -6.07
C GLU A 221 10.86 -11.83 -4.89
N ARG A 222 11.44 -11.73 -3.71
CA ARG A 222 10.86 -12.27 -2.47
C ARG A 222 11.28 -11.47 -1.26
N GLU A 223 10.40 -11.40 -0.27
CA GLU A 223 10.67 -10.77 1.01
C GLU A 223 10.17 -11.66 2.14
N PHE A 224 11.02 -11.86 3.14
CA PHE A 224 10.63 -12.41 4.44
C PHE A 224 10.69 -11.32 5.51
N GLN A 225 9.57 -11.07 6.18
CA GLN A 225 9.44 -10.05 7.20
C GLN A 225 9.14 -10.66 8.56
N MET A 226 9.76 -10.08 9.59
CA MET A 226 9.51 -10.36 11.00
C MET A 226 9.23 -9.04 11.70
N GLU A 227 8.16 -8.97 12.47
CA GLU A 227 7.80 -7.79 13.27
C GLU A 227 7.40 -8.22 14.68
N LEU A 228 7.88 -7.47 15.67
CA LEU A 228 7.51 -7.61 17.07
C LEU A 228 7.22 -6.23 17.65
N GLY A 229 5.98 -6.04 18.11
CA GLY A 229 5.51 -4.84 18.77
C GLY A 229 5.18 -5.11 20.24
N TYR A 230 5.52 -4.19 21.11
CA TYR A 230 5.23 -4.24 22.55
C TYR A 230 4.83 -2.86 23.06
N VAL A 231 3.86 -2.81 23.96
CA VAL A 231 3.46 -1.56 24.64
C VAL A 231 3.62 -1.77 26.14
N VAL A 232 4.36 -0.87 26.79
CA VAL A 232 4.53 -0.90 28.25
C VAL A 232 3.19 -0.58 28.91
N GLN A 233 2.67 -1.50 29.73
CA GLN A 233 1.32 -1.41 30.30
C GLN A 233 1.24 -0.60 31.61
N SER A 234 2.35 -0.43 32.33
CA SER A 234 2.36 0.16 33.68
C SER A 234 3.69 0.83 34.01
N GLY A 235 3.72 1.57 35.14
CA GLY A 235 4.91 2.26 35.63
C GLY A 235 5.26 3.55 34.88
N PRO A 236 6.47 4.11 35.11
CA PRO A 236 6.87 5.41 34.56
C PRO A 236 6.94 5.47 33.02
N LEU A 237 7.07 4.31 32.37
CA LEU A 237 7.12 4.18 30.91
C LEU A 237 5.80 3.71 30.31
N LYS A 238 4.70 3.73 31.07
CA LYS A 238 3.37 3.34 30.56
C LYS A 238 3.07 4.07 29.24
N ASN A 239 2.55 3.33 28.26
CA ASN A 239 2.24 3.78 26.90
C ASN A 239 3.46 4.04 25.99
N VAL A 240 4.69 3.75 26.43
CA VAL A 240 5.82 3.65 25.49
C VAL A 240 5.64 2.40 24.63
N GLY A 241 5.54 2.62 23.32
CA GLY A 241 5.50 1.59 22.29
C GLY A 241 6.89 1.30 21.74
N LEU A 242 7.21 0.01 21.61
CA LEU A 242 8.43 -0.51 21.01
C LEU A 242 8.05 -1.34 19.79
N LEU A 243 8.73 -1.15 18.67
CA LEU A 243 8.51 -1.91 17.46
C LEU A 243 9.85 -2.25 16.81
N ALA A 244 10.11 -3.54 16.67
CA ALA A 244 11.25 -4.08 15.93
C ALA A 244 10.74 -4.74 14.65
N ARG A 245 11.36 -4.40 13.52
CA ARG A 245 11.04 -4.98 12.20
C ARG A 245 12.32 -5.42 11.51
N LYS A 246 12.31 -6.62 10.94
CA LYS A 246 13.38 -7.16 10.10
C LYS A 246 12.80 -7.60 8.77
N SER A 247 13.49 -7.27 7.69
CA SER A 247 13.20 -7.73 6.35
C SER A 247 14.45 -8.36 5.73
N ILE A 248 14.24 -9.43 4.98
CA ILE A 248 15.24 -10.11 4.15
C ILE A 248 14.65 -10.17 2.75
N TYR A 249 15.15 -9.31 1.87
CA TYR A 249 14.65 -9.13 0.52
C TYR A 249 15.67 -9.61 -0.50
N ARG A 250 15.22 -10.37 -1.51
CA ARG A 250 16.06 -10.90 -2.59
C ARG A 250 15.37 -10.75 -3.94
N ASN A 251 16.12 -10.43 -4.99
CA ASN A 251 15.64 -10.44 -6.37
C ASN A 251 16.73 -10.91 -7.36
N ASP A 252 16.34 -11.13 -8.62
CA ASP A 252 17.26 -11.39 -9.74
C ASP A 252 17.25 -10.26 -10.78
N PHE A 253 17.05 -9.02 -10.31
CA PHE A 253 16.93 -7.85 -11.17
C PHE A 253 18.30 -7.40 -11.72
N PRO A 254 18.34 -6.78 -12.92
CA PRO A 254 19.57 -6.25 -13.48
C PRO A 254 20.23 -5.17 -12.60
N ALA A 255 21.54 -5.00 -12.77
CA ALA A 255 22.27 -3.92 -12.15
C ALA A 255 21.67 -2.55 -12.55
N GLY A 256 21.45 -1.69 -11.57
CA GLY A 256 20.82 -0.37 -11.76
C GLY A 256 19.31 -0.33 -11.53
N ALA A 257 18.67 -1.48 -11.27
CA ALA A 257 17.32 -1.52 -10.72
C ALA A 257 17.26 -0.79 -9.36
N ALA A 258 16.09 -0.24 -9.03
CA ALA A 258 15.89 0.54 -7.80
C ALA A 258 15.94 -0.34 -6.55
N PHE A 259 15.36 -1.55 -6.64
CA PHE A 259 15.32 -2.52 -5.55
C PHE A 259 16.49 -3.51 -5.70
N ARG A 260 17.22 -3.72 -4.60
CA ARG A 260 18.41 -4.58 -4.54
C ARG A 260 18.32 -5.49 -3.32
N ASP A 261 19.02 -6.61 -3.38
CA ASP A 261 19.19 -7.51 -2.23
C ASP A 261 19.54 -6.74 -0.96
N GLU A 262 18.72 -6.90 0.08
CA GLU A 262 18.85 -6.13 1.32
C GLU A 262 18.43 -6.97 2.53
N ASN A 263 19.08 -6.69 3.67
CA ASN A 263 18.66 -7.16 4.99
C ASN A 263 18.30 -5.96 5.88
N GLN A 264 17.14 -5.36 5.70
CA GLN A 264 16.76 -4.14 6.41
C GLN A 264 16.28 -4.39 7.85
N THR A 265 16.72 -3.58 8.81
CA THR A 265 16.20 -3.57 10.19
C THR A 265 15.65 -2.18 10.53
N ARG A 266 14.50 -2.11 11.22
CA ARG A 266 13.95 -0.86 11.77
C ARG A 266 13.59 -1.06 13.24
N PHE A 267 14.04 -0.14 14.09
CA PHE A 267 13.64 -0.04 15.48
C PHE A 267 12.91 1.29 15.68
N ILE A 268 11.74 1.24 16.29
CA ILE A 268 10.89 2.42 16.53
C ILE A 268 10.52 2.42 18.01
N VAL A 269 10.73 3.56 18.65
CA VAL A 269 10.27 3.87 19.99
C VAL A 269 9.31 5.03 19.86
N GLN A 270 8.07 4.84 20.32
CA GLN A 270 7.02 5.84 20.19
C GLN A 270 6.36 6.07 21.54
N TYR A 271 6.13 7.34 21.86
CA TYR A 271 5.32 7.75 23.00
C TYR A 271 4.42 8.90 22.54
N SER A 272 3.14 8.80 22.86
CA SER A 272 2.14 9.81 22.51
C SER A 272 1.63 10.47 23.78
N VAL A 273 1.72 11.81 23.83
CA VAL A 273 1.16 12.62 24.91
C VAL A 273 -0.13 13.27 24.39
N PRO A 274 -1.30 12.86 24.88
CA PRO A 274 -2.53 13.61 24.64
C PRO A 274 -2.43 14.99 25.28
N ILE A 275 -2.69 16.03 24.50
CA ILE A 275 -2.65 17.43 24.94
C ILE A 275 -4.06 18.06 25.04
N TRP A 276 -5.09 17.30 24.67
CA TRP A 276 -6.52 17.53 24.89
C TRP A 276 -7.29 16.21 24.70
#